data_AF-H1Q3S2-F1
#
_entry.id   AF-H1Q3S2-F1
#
_cell.length_a   1.000
_cell.length_b   1.000
_cell.length_c   1.000
_cell.angle_alpha   90.00
_cell.angle_beta   90.00
_cell.angle_gamma   90.00
#
_symmetry.space_group_name_H-M   'P 1'
#
loop_
_entity.id
_entity.type
_entity.pdbx_description
1 polymer ?
#
loop_
_entity_poly.entity_id
_entity_poly.type
_entity_poly.pdbx_seq_one_letter_code
_entity_poly.pdbx_strand_id
1 'polypeptide(L)'
;MKKKIFSASLAKATFALACVLTLSLAFTACNSKGDLPKPNPEKPDPKPDPKPDDPNLLTLEKAVKINGKMREVKRAVVVTDGLNNSYDIMLSFKDGDKWEHLSIDFDPNENGTTFDLTESISGKGEKWGVQYLIGKKATFYAHNDPKYAKFSDGTMKYNIDAITGESSVEITNAKITYQGTEYTFETKWKGKAEVDHYSAVVINTNKSIGQTISFGTDVEDVYVLGATKVKDPYYKYDQYNFEYEIKSQTIVISGKISMLDIKKEGITSIDLSRLSGIKELYISENPLTKLDVSGNTELTLLACNKCGLNALDVTKNTLLGLLECAENELTTLDISKNTNLYNLDCADNYLTSLDMSSSNNWTYVWCYGNKLTYENVKLGGKAKGLTYDVNFAFHFKGENSQTLTRAQVQELKSKGWQARTAYIGSDGYRTFEDYEGE
;
A
#
# COMPACT_ATOMS: atom_id res chain seq x y z
N MET A 1 -30.72 2.65 -38.41
CA MET A 1 -29.70 3.06 -39.40
C MET A 1 -28.33 3.05 -38.75
N LYS A 2 -27.33 2.55 -39.47
CA LYS A 2 -25.95 2.29 -39.04
C LYS A 2 -25.20 3.57 -38.61
N LYS A 3 -24.30 3.45 -37.64
CA LYS A 3 -22.85 3.68 -37.83
C LYS A 3 -22.02 3.09 -36.69
N LYS A 4 -21.21 2.08 -37.05
CA LYS A 4 -19.98 1.67 -36.35
C LYS A 4 -18.94 2.80 -36.43
N ILE A 5 -18.03 2.89 -35.45
CA ILE A 5 -16.58 3.10 -35.64
C ILE A 5 -15.85 2.44 -34.45
N PHE A 6 -14.72 1.81 -34.77
CA PHE A 6 -13.82 0.98 -33.97
C PHE A 6 -12.69 1.82 -33.33
N SER A 7 -12.20 1.34 -32.18
CA SER A 7 -10.81 1.31 -31.64
C SER A 7 -9.85 2.51 -31.78
N ALA A 8 -9.26 2.91 -30.65
CA ALA A 8 -7.79 3.02 -30.47
C ALA A 8 -7.45 3.25 -28.98
N SER A 9 -7.16 2.15 -28.26
CA SER A 9 -6.49 2.17 -26.95
C SER A 9 -4.98 2.12 -27.19
N LEU A 10 -4.34 3.29 -27.30
CA LEU A 10 -2.87 3.38 -27.29
C LEU A 10 -2.45 4.79 -26.87
N ALA A 11 -2.46 5.05 -25.55
CA ALA A 11 -1.68 6.10 -24.87
C ALA A 11 -2.24 6.26 -23.45
N LYS A 12 -1.68 5.54 -22.47
CA LYS A 12 -1.62 5.88 -21.04
C LYS A 12 -1.04 4.69 -20.26
N ALA A 13 0.23 4.40 -20.50
CA ALA A 13 1.06 3.60 -19.61
C ALA A 13 2.44 4.25 -19.63
N THR A 14 2.52 5.43 -19.05
CA THR A 14 3.77 6.19 -18.92
C THR A 14 3.68 6.98 -17.63
N PHE A 15 3.69 6.32 -16.47
CA PHE A 15 4.04 6.95 -15.19
C PHE A 15 4.13 5.87 -14.11
N ALA A 16 5.34 5.39 -13.84
CA ALA A 16 5.82 4.91 -12.52
C ALA A 16 7.21 4.26 -12.70
N LEU A 17 8.27 5.06 -12.60
CA LEU A 17 9.49 4.76 -11.82
C LEU A 17 10.54 5.83 -12.12
N ALA A 18 10.54 6.87 -11.29
CA ALA A 18 11.68 7.74 -11.11
C ALA A 18 11.91 7.83 -9.59
N CYS A 19 12.92 7.13 -9.09
CA CYS A 19 13.67 7.50 -7.89
C CYS A 19 15.00 6.76 -7.78
N VAL A 20 16.06 7.44 -8.24
CA VAL A 20 17.35 7.70 -7.56
C VAL A 20 18.24 6.52 -7.13
N LEU A 21 19.41 6.45 -7.77
CA LEU A 21 20.65 6.04 -7.10
C LEU A 21 21.84 6.80 -7.69
N THR A 22 22.52 7.55 -6.82
CA THR A 22 23.70 8.39 -7.10
C THR A 22 25.01 7.57 -7.13
N LEU A 23 25.92 8.05 -7.99
CA LEU A 23 27.34 7.74 -8.22
C LEU A 23 28.14 6.95 -7.15
N SER A 24 29.02 6.05 -7.61
CA SER A 24 30.47 6.36 -7.73
C SER A 24 31.26 5.30 -8.52
N LEU A 25 32.10 5.79 -9.44
CA LEU A 25 33.10 5.09 -10.25
C LEU A 25 34.34 4.69 -9.44
N ALA A 26 34.96 3.56 -9.81
CA ALA A 26 36.42 3.45 -9.86
C ALA A 26 36.84 2.32 -10.83
N PHE A 27 37.26 2.73 -12.03
CA PHE A 27 38.10 1.93 -12.92
C PHE A 27 39.56 2.09 -12.46
N THR A 28 40.34 1.01 -12.42
CA THR A 28 41.72 1.07 -12.91
C THR A 28 42.17 -0.31 -13.40
N ALA A 29 42.56 -0.33 -14.67
CA ALA A 29 43.19 -1.46 -15.35
C ALA A 29 44.70 -1.50 -15.07
N CYS A 30 45.32 -2.68 -15.16
CA CYS A 30 46.55 -2.80 -15.95
C CYS A 30 46.86 -4.24 -16.36
N ASN A 31 47.11 -4.38 -17.67
CA ASN A 31 47.69 -5.54 -18.34
C ASN A 31 49.17 -5.73 -17.97
N SER A 32 49.65 -6.97 -18.02
CA SER A 32 50.95 -7.24 -18.65
C SER A 32 50.98 -8.63 -19.26
N LYS A 33 51.21 -8.66 -20.58
CA LYS A 33 51.49 -9.83 -21.42
C LYS A 33 52.84 -10.45 -21.04
N GLY A 34 52.94 -11.76 -21.17
CA GLY A 34 54.20 -12.50 -21.27
C GLY A 34 53.98 -13.74 -22.15
N ASP A 35 54.70 -13.82 -23.26
CA ASP A 35 54.58 -14.84 -24.30
C ASP A 35 55.23 -16.20 -23.93
N LEU A 36 54.76 -17.22 -24.67
CA LEU A 36 54.85 -18.69 -24.58
C LEU A 36 56.26 -19.33 -24.53
N PRO A 37 56.29 -20.64 -24.24
CA PRO A 37 56.65 -21.58 -25.31
C PRO A 37 55.71 -22.80 -25.42
N LYS A 38 55.48 -23.28 -26.65
CA LYS A 38 54.77 -24.54 -26.95
C LYS A 38 55.70 -25.76 -26.84
N PRO A 39 55.18 -26.92 -26.42
CA PRO A 39 55.45 -28.15 -27.17
C PRO A 39 54.21 -29.04 -27.44
N ASN A 40 54.39 -29.86 -28.49
CA ASN A 40 53.64 -30.92 -29.20
C ASN A 40 52.39 -31.65 -28.60
N PRO A 41 51.59 -32.34 -29.45
CA PRO A 41 50.23 -32.77 -29.14
C PRO A 41 50.19 -34.15 -28.46
N GLU A 42 49.56 -34.21 -27.29
CA GLU A 42 49.09 -35.46 -26.69
C GLU A 42 47.57 -35.60 -26.84
N LYS A 43 47.14 -36.86 -26.97
CA LYS A 43 45.75 -37.31 -27.21
C LYS A 43 44.75 -36.69 -26.22
N PRO A 44 43.47 -36.52 -26.61
CA PRO A 44 42.47 -36.01 -25.68
C PRO A 44 42.17 -37.04 -24.59
N ASP A 45 42.49 -36.68 -23.34
CA ASP A 45 41.92 -37.31 -22.16
C ASP A 45 40.39 -37.12 -22.14
N PRO A 46 39.62 -38.10 -21.65
CA PRO A 46 38.19 -37.96 -21.46
C PRO A 46 37.92 -36.80 -20.49
N LYS A 47 37.03 -35.87 -20.88
CA LYS A 47 36.60 -34.76 -20.02
C LYS A 47 36.14 -35.34 -18.66
N PRO A 48 36.59 -34.79 -17.52
CA PRO A 48 36.01 -35.12 -16.24
C PRO A 48 34.53 -34.75 -16.27
N ASP A 49 33.66 -35.64 -15.81
CA ASP A 49 32.27 -35.30 -15.54
C ASP A 49 32.22 -34.06 -14.64
N PRO A 50 31.34 -33.08 -14.92
CA PRO A 50 31.22 -31.90 -14.08
C PRO A 50 30.87 -32.32 -12.65
N LYS A 51 31.68 -31.85 -11.69
CA LYS A 51 31.44 -32.07 -10.25
C LYS A 51 30.02 -31.60 -9.90
N PRO A 52 29.19 -32.42 -9.22
CA PRO A 52 27.80 -32.07 -8.93
C PRO A 52 27.59 -30.86 -8.00
N ASP A 53 28.63 -30.39 -7.30
CA ASP A 53 28.48 -29.42 -6.21
C ASP A 53 29.55 -28.30 -6.25
N ASP A 54 29.62 -27.51 -7.33
CA ASP A 54 30.29 -26.20 -7.27
C ASP A 54 29.30 -25.16 -6.72
N PRO A 55 29.50 -24.63 -5.50
CA PRO A 55 28.58 -23.65 -4.89
C PRO A 55 28.52 -22.31 -5.64
N ASN A 56 29.43 -22.07 -6.58
CA ASN A 56 29.43 -20.89 -7.46
C ASN A 56 28.81 -21.16 -8.84
N LEU A 57 28.32 -22.38 -9.10
CA LEU A 57 27.66 -22.69 -10.36
C LEU A 57 26.31 -21.95 -10.43
N LEU A 58 26.17 -21.07 -11.41
CA LEU A 58 24.91 -20.36 -11.63
C LEU A 58 23.85 -21.34 -12.13
N THR A 59 22.85 -21.62 -11.29
CA THR A 59 21.72 -22.50 -11.62
C THR A 59 20.53 -21.71 -12.15
N LEU A 60 19.62 -22.39 -12.85
CA LEU A 60 18.36 -21.80 -13.32
C LEU A 60 17.45 -21.33 -12.17
N GLU A 61 17.67 -21.79 -10.93
CA GLU A 61 16.94 -21.29 -9.76
C GLU A 61 17.29 -19.85 -9.40
N LYS A 62 18.45 -19.35 -9.87
CA LYS A 62 18.93 -17.99 -9.61
C LYS A 62 19.15 -17.20 -10.90
N ALA A 63 18.77 -17.74 -12.06
CA ALA A 63 19.15 -17.18 -13.35
C ALA A 63 18.10 -17.41 -14.43
N VAL A 64 18.13 -16.52 -15.44
CA VAL A 64 17.44 -16.72 -16.71
C VAL A 64 18.49 -17.06 -17.76
N LYS A 65 18.25 -18.10 -18.54
CA LYS A 65 19.06 -18.47 -19.70
C LYS A 65 18.39 -17.92 -20.95
N ILE A 66 19.10 -17.06 -21.67
CA ILE A 66 18.61 -16.45 -22.91
C ILE A 66 19.60 -16.76 -24.03
N ASN A 67 19.12 -17.34 -25.13
CA ASN A 67 19.95 -17.72 -26.28
C ASN A 67 21.18 -18.55 -25.87
N GLY A 68 21.00 -19.46 -24.92
CA GLY A 68 22.06 -20.30 -24.38
C GLY A 68 22.95 -19.67 -23.30
N LYS A 69 22.86 -18.35 -23.07
CA LYS A 69 23.67 -17.62 -22.09
C LYS A 69 22.92 -17.47 -20.77
N MET A 70 23.52 -17.95 -19.67
CA MET A 70 23.00 -17.76 -18.32
C MET A 70 23.21 -16.33 -17.84
N ARG A 71 22.17 -15.73 -17.23
CA ARG A 71 22.22 -14.43 -16.57
C ARG A 71 21.59 -14.52 -15.19
N GLU A 72 22.38 -14.21 -14.18
CA GLU A 72 21.91 -14.18 -12.80
C GLU A 72 20.84 -13.09 -12.62
N VAL A 73 19.73 -13.47 -12.00
CA VAL A 73 18.67 -12.53 -11.60
C VAL A 73 19.19 -11.71 -10.44
N LYS A 74 19.32 -10.40 -10.65
CA LYS A 74 19.80 -9.44 -9.65
C LYS A 74 18.68 -8.82 -8.83
N ARG A 75 17.45 -8.81 -9.38
CA ARG A 75 16.26 -8.29 -8.70
C ARG A 75 15.02 -8.96 -9.28
N ALA A 76 14.07 -9.29 -8.43
CA ALA A 76 12.74 -9.74 -8.81
C ALA A 76 11.70 -8.85 -8.14
N VAL A 77 10.71 -8.39 -8.90
CA VAL A 77 9.62 -7.55 -8.39
C VAL A 77 8.29 -8.13 -8.84
N VAL A 78 7.36 -8.31 -7.91
CA VAL A 78 5.95 -8.61 -8.17
C VAL A 78 5.19 -7.30 -8.09
N VAL A 79 4.52 -6.93 -9.16
CA VAL A 79 3.63 -5.76 -9.21
C VAL A 79 2.19 -6.27 -9.26
N THR A 80 1.33 -5.74 -8.38
CA THR A 80 -0.09 -6.07 -8.42
C THR A 80 -0.86 -4.81 -8.85
N ASP A 81 -1.40 -4.80 -10.06
CA ASP A 81 -2.30 -3.74 -10.50
C ASP A 81 -3.73 -4.08 -10.06
N GLY A 82 -4.14 -3.52 -8.93
CA GLY A 82 -5.49 -3.70 -8.37
C GLY A 82 -6.62 -3.21 -9.28
N LEU A 83 -6.33 -2.53 -10.40
CA LEU A 83 -7.32 -2.00 -11.34
C LEU A 83 -7.74 -3.00 -12.42
N ASN A 84 -6.86 -3.93 -12.80
CA ASN A 84 -7.08 -4.84 -13.91
C ASN A 84 -6.97 -6.31 -13.52
N ASN A 85 -6.75 -6.61 -12.23
CA ASN A 85 -6.41 -7.94 -11.75
C ASN A 85 -5.21 -8.55 -12.49
N SER A 86 -4.31 -7.70 -13.00
CA SER A 86 -3.09 -8.11 -13.69
C SER A 86 -1.95 -8.06 -12.70
N TYR A 87 -1.25 -9.17 -12.60
CA TYR A 87 -0.08 -9.31 -11.77
C TYR A 87 1.12 -9.49 -12.69
N ASP A 88 2.21 -8.79 -12.40
CA ASP A 88 3.41 -8.92 -13.20
C ASP A 88 4.55 -9.35 -12.29
N ILE A 89 5.32 -10.37 -12.68
CA ILE A 89 6.63 -10.63 -12.08
C ILE A 89 7.73 -10.26 -13.06
N MET A 90 8.59 -9.33 -12.65
CA MET A 90 9.72 -8.86 -13.43
C MET A 90 11.03 -9.38 -12.85
N LEU A 91 11.71 -10.25 -13.60
CA LEU A 91 13.07 -10.71 -13.31
C LEU A 91 14.07 -9.79 -14.04
N SER A 92 14.92 -9.12 -13.28
CA SER A 92 15.90 -8.16 -13.79
C SER A 92 17.31 -8.70 -13.68
N PHE A 93 18.07 -8.62 -14.76
CA PHE A 93 19.43 -9.15 -14.87
C PHE A 93 20.27 -8.26 -15.80
N LYS A 94 21.59 -8.55 -15.90
CA LYS A 94 22.51 -7.73 -16.70
C LYS A 94 23.19 -8.51 -17.82
N ASP A 95 23.41 -7.82 -18.94
CA ASP A 95 24.43 -8.17 -19.94
C ASP A 95 25.49 -7.08 -20.03
N GLY A 96 26.66 -7.33 -19.44
CA GLY A 96 27.64 -6.27 -19.21
C GLY A 96 26.99 -5.14 -18.40
N ASP A 97 26.98 -3.93 -18.93
CA ASP A 97 26.42 -2.76 -18.27
C ASP A 97 24.92 -2.53 -18.56
N LYS A 98 24.33 -3.31 -19.48
CA LYS A 98 22.93 -3.15 -19.87
C LYS A 98 22.03 -3.96 -18.96
N TRP A 99 20.98 -3.31 -18.47
CA TRP A 99 19.87 -4.00 -17.81
C TRP A 99 18.96 -4.65 -18.85
N GLU A 100 18.55 -5.87 -18.54
CA GLU A 100 17.56 -6.63 -19.28
C GLU A 100 16.51 -7.14 -18.29
N HIS A 101 15.29 -7.32 -18.78
CA HIS A 101 14.16 -7.71 -17.95
C HIS A 101 13.33 -8.76 -18.67
N LEU A 102 12.91 -9.78 -17.92
CA LEU A 102 11.86 -10.70 -18.31
C LEU A 102 10.65 -10.40 -17.43
N SER A 103 9.62 -9.80 -18.02
CA SER A 103 8.32 -9.57 -17.37
C SER A 103 7.36 -10.68 -17.75
N ILE A 104 6.61 -11.15 -16.77
CA ILE A 104 5.56 -12.14 -16.97
C ILE A 104 4.31 -11.59 -16.35
N ASP A 105 3.33 -11.30 -17.19
CA ASP A 105 2.02 -10.81 -16.80
C ASP A 105 1.13 -12.04 -16.63
N PHE A 106 0.33 -12.09 -15.57
CA PHE A 106 -0.43 -13.28 -15.22
C PHE A 106 -1.75 -12.99 -14.50
N ASP A 107 -2.71 -13.90 -14.69
CA ASP A 107 -3.96 -13.94 -13.91
C ASP A 107 -3.69 -14.66 -12.57
N PRO A 108 -3.90 -14.00 -11.41
CA PRO A 108 -3.67 -14.61 -10.11
C PRO A 108 -4.54 -15.85 -9.84
N ASN A 109 -5.67 -16.00 -10.54
CA ASN A 109 -6.52 -17.20 -10.43
C ASN A 109 -5.88 -18.45 -11.05
N GLU A 110 -4.86 -18.28 -11.88
CA GLU A 110 -4.16 -19.36 -12.56
C GLU A 110 -2.78 -19.64 -11.92
N ASN A 111 -2.55 -19.14 -10.71
CA ASN A 111 -1.34 -19.35 -9.95
C ASN A 111 -1.08 -20.85 -9.69
N GLY A 112 0.10 -21.33 -10.08
CA GLY A 112 0.47 -22.73 -10.02
C GLY A 112 0.00 -23.59 -11.20
N THR A 113 -0.73 -23.02 -12.16
CA THR A 113 -1.07 -23.68 -13.42
C THR A 113 0.15 -23.72 -14.34
N THR A 114 0.32 -24.83 -15.08
CA THR A 114 1.30 -24.93 -16.17
C THR A 114 0.61 -24.59 -17.49
N PHE A 115 1.23 -23.71 -18.27
CA PHE A 115 0.75 -23.26 -19.57
C PHE A 115 1.65 -23.76 -20.69
N ASP A 116 1.04 -24.18 -21.79
CA ASP A 116 1.72 -24.33 -23.08
C ASP A 116 1.79 -22.96 -23.76
N LEU A 117 3.00 -22.50 -24.09
CA LEU A 117 3.22 -21.17 -24.67
C LEU A 117 2.83 -21.08 -26.15
N THR A 118 2.53 -22.20 -26.79
CA THR A 118 2.06 -22.29 -28.18
C THR A 118 0.53 -22.22 -28.29
N GLU A 119 -0.17 -22.52 -27.20
CA GLU A 119 -1.63 -22.55 -27.18
C GLU A 119 -2.23 -21.15 -27.39
N SER A 120 -3.36 -21.15 -28.10
CA SER A 120 -4.15 -19.96 -28.36
C SER A 120 -5.56 -20.20 -27.88
N ILE A 121 -6.06 -19.33 -27.01
CA ILE A 121 -7.45 -19.42 -26.58
C ILE A 121 -8.33 -18.54 -27.47
N SER A 122 -9.49 -19.08 -27.84
CA SER A 122 -10.55 -18.34 -28.53
C SER A 122 -11.51 -17.75 -27.47
N GLY A 123 -11.30 -16.49 -27.09
CA GLY A 123 -12.17 -15.82 -26.11
C GLY A 123 -11.56 -14.56 -25.49
N LYS A 124 -12.36 -13.83 -24.69
CA LYS A 124 -11.86 -12.73 -23.85
C LYS A 124 -11.22 -13.30 -22.60
N GLY A 125 -9.96 -12.97 -22.34
CA GLY A 125 -9.25 -13.30 -21.11
C GLY A 125 -7.75 -13.48 -21.37
N GLU A 126 -6.96 -12.47 -21.05
CA GLU A 126 -5.50 -12.55 -21.08
C GLU A 126 -5.05 -13.41 -19.89
N LYS A 127 -4.53 -14.64 -20.13
CA LYS A 127 -4.13 -15.56 -19.04
C LYS A 127 -2.66 -15.41 -18.65
N TRP A 128 -1.83 -15.13 -19.65
CA TRP A 128 -0.41 -14.88 -19.47
C TRP A 128 0.15 -14.03 -20.61
N GLY A 129 1.10 -13.16 -20.26
CA GLY A 129 1.94 -12.41 -21.19
C GLY A 129 3.41 -12.60 -20.81
N VAL A 130 4.30 -12.65 -21.80
CA VAL A 130 5.75 -12.66 -21.59
C VAL A 130 6.37 -11.52 -22.38
N GLN A 131 7.00 -10.59 -21.68
CA GLN A 131 7.72 -9.48 -22.27
C GLN A 131 9.21 -9.61 -21.99
N TYR A 132 10.02 -9.42 -23.03
CA TYR A 132 11.46 -9.29 -22.87
C TYR A 132 11.89 -7.86 -23.21
N LEU A 133 12.55 -7.19 -22.27
CA LEU A 133 12.99 -5.80 -22.40
C LEU A 133 14.51 -5.69 -22.32
N ILE A 134 15.06 -4.79 -23.14
CA ILE A 134 16.45 -4.34 -23.04
C ILE A 134 16.43 -2.86 -22.67
N GLY A 135 16.91 -2.54 -21.48
CA GLY A 135 16.68 -1.24 -20.84
C GLY A 135 15.17 -0.98 -20.69
N LYS A 136 14.68 0.14 -21.23
CA LYS A 136 13.26 0.52 -21.18
C LYS A 136 12.46 0.12 -22.43
N LYS A 137 13.07 -0.59 -23.38
CA LYS A 137 12.43 -0.92 -24.66
C LYS A 137 12.05 -2.39 -24.69
N ALA A 138 10.77 -2.67 -24.88
CA ALA A 138 10.29 -4.02 -25.16
C ALA A 138 10.88 -4.50 -26.50
N THR A 139 11.60 -5.60 -26.45
CA THR A 139 12.11 -6.32 -27.62
C THR A 139 10.96 -7.06 -28.29
N PHE A 140 10.15 -7.76 -27.51
CA PHE A 140 8.87 -8.32 -27.93
C PHE A 140 7.91 -8.41 -26.74
N TYR A 141 6.63 -8.58 -27.07
CA TYR A 141 5.57 -8.97 -26.15
C TYR A 141 4.82 -10.15 -26.77
N ALA A 142 4.85 -11.29 -26.08
CA ALA A 142 4.23 -12.53 -26.50
C ALA A 142 3.09 -12.88 -25.55
N HIS A 143 2.00 -13.40 -26.10
CA HIS A 143 0.77 -13.56 -25.35
C HIS A 143 -0.11 -14.63 -26.00
N ASN A 144 -1.00 -15.25 -25.22
CA ASN A 144 -1.93 -16.27 -25.73
C ASN A 144 -3.07 -15.72 -26.63
N ASP A 145 -3.10 -14.41 -26.88
CA ASP A 145 -4.07 -13.75 -27.77
C ASP A 145 -3.49 -13.71 -29.19
N PRO A 146 -4.23 -14.18 -30.21
CA PRO A 146 -3.78 -14.19 -31.60
C PRO A 146 -3.26 -12.87 -32.18
N LYS A 147 -3.61 -11.71 -31.59
CA LYS A 147 -3.14 -10.39 -32.05
C LYS A 147 -1.65 -10.13 -31.76
N TYR A 148 -1.05 -10.86 -30.82
CA TYR A 148 0.34 -10.67 -30.38
C TYR A 148 1.28 -11.76 -30.93
N ALA A 149 2.58 -11.58 -30.68
CA ALA A 149 3.58 -12.58 -31.03
C ALA A 149 3.37 -13.85 -30.21
N LYS A 150 3.76 -15.00 -30.77
CA LYS A 150 3.59 -16.31 -30.13
C LYS A 150 4.90 -17.05 -30.06
N PHE A 151 5.04 -17.83 -28.99
CA PHE A 151 6.08 -18.83 -28.93
C PHE A 151 5.74 -19.97 -29.90
N SER A 152 6.77 -20.53 -30.52
CA SER A 152 6.71 -21.73 -31.34
C SER A 152 6.91 -23.01 -30.52
N ASP A 153 7.38 -22.89 -29.28
CA ASP A 153 7.61 -24.00 -28.36
C ASP A 153 7.69 -23.48 -26.91
N GLY A 154 7.56 -24.39 -25.97
CA GLY A 154 7.86 -24.21 -24.56
C GLY A 154 6.65 -24.17 -23.63
N THR A 155 6.94 -24.29 -22.34
CA THR A 155 5.95 -24.24 -21.27
C THR A 155 6.35 -23.23 -20.22
N MET A 156 5.36 -22.75 -19.47
CA MET A 156 5.57 -21.85 -18.35
C MET A 156 4.74 -22.28 -17.14
N LYS A 157 5.29 -22.11 -15.95
CA LYS A 157 4.59 -22.21 -14.67
C LYS A 157 5.08 -21.11 -13.76
N TYR A 158 4.18 -20.48 -13.02
CA TYR A 158 4.54 -19.55 -11.96
C TYR A 158 3.82 -19.94 -10.67
N ASN A 159 4.46 -19.68 -9.53
CA ASN A 159 3.79 -19.68 -8.22
C ASN A 159 4.22 -18.42 -7.50
N ILE A 160 3.30 -17.47 -7.31
CA ILE A 160 3.55 -16.17 -6.73
C ILE A 160 2.71 -16.03 -5.46
N ASP A 161 3.36 -15.78 -4.34
CA ASP A 161 2.72 -15.29 -3.12
C ASP A 161 2.91 -13.78 -3.09
N ALA A 162 1.87 -13.04 -3.49
CA ALA A 162 1.89 -11.59 -3.51
C ALA A 162 1.79 -10.96 -2.11
N ILE A 163 1.73 -11.73 -1.03
CA ILE A 163 1.81 -11.20 0.34
C ILE A 163 3.24 -11.31 0.85
N THR A 164 3.85 -12.50 0.73
CA THR A 164 5.18 -12.76 1.27
C THR A 164 6.31 -12.43 0.29
N GLY A 165 5.98 -12.34 -1.00
CA GLY A 165 6.94 -12.22 -2.11
C GLY A 165 7.58 -13.55 -2.49
N GLU A 166 7.32 -14.65 -1.78
CA GLU A 166 7.84 -15.97 -2.13
C GLU A 166 7.30 -16.39 -3.50
N SER A 167 8.20 -16.47 -4.47
CA SER A 167 7.84 -16.53 -5.87
C SER A 167 8.68 -17.56 -6.61
N SER A 168 8.09 -18.14 -7.65
CA SER A 168 8.79 -19.01 -8.59
C SER A 168 8.27 -18.82 -10.00
N VAL A 169 9.19 -18.90 -10.96
CA VAL A 169 8.92 -18.84 -12.39
C VAL A 169 9.74 -19.95 -13.05
N GLU A 170 9.06 -20.86 -13.70
CA GLU A 170 9.64 -21.91 -14.51
C GLU A 170 9.23 -21.69 -15.97
N ILE A 171 10.20 -21.49 -16.85
CA ILE A 171 10.01 -21.49 -18.30
C ILE A 171 10.93 -22.56 -18.87
N THR A 172 10.38 -23.48 -19.64
CA THR A 172 11.13 -24.60 -20.23
C THR A 172 11.02 -24.56 -21.74
N ASN A 173 12.17 -24.62 -22.43
CA ASN A 173 12.27 -24.72 -23.89
C ASN A 173 11.48 -23.66 -24.67
N ALA A 174 11.29 -22.46 -24.10
CA ALA A 174 10.51 -21.43 -24.76
C ALA A 174 11.26 -20.86 -25.95
N LYS A 175 10.61 -20.84 -27.11
CA LYS A 175 11.19 -20.39 -28.37
C LYS A 175 10.27 -19.42 -29.10
N ILE A 176 10.78 -18.29 -29.54
CA ILE A 176 10.01 -17.29 -30.29
C ILE A 176 10.85 -16.64 -31.38
N THR A 177 10.24 -16.42 -32.56
CA THR A 177 10.84 -15.62 -33.63
C THR A 177 10.10 -14.30 -33.74
N TYR A 178 10.79 -13.19 -33.46
CA TYR A 178 10.24 -11.85 -33.52
C TYR A 178 11.09 -10.96 -34.43
N GLN A 179 10.46 -10.34 -35.43
CA GLN A 179 11.12 -9.50 -36.43
C GLN A 179 12.36 -10.16 -37.07
N GLY A 180 12.28 -11.46 -37.36
CA GLY A 180 13.36 -12.23 -37.98
C GLY A 180 14.49 -12.65 -37.03
N THR A 181 14.42 -12.31 -35.74
CA THR A 181 15.36 -12.76 -34.72
C THR A 181 14.73 -13.86 -33.86
N GLU A 182 15.45 -14.95 -33.68
CA GLU A 182 15.05 -16.06 -32.81
C GLU A 182 15.56 -15.84 -31.39
N TYR A 183 14.69 -16.12 -30.41
CA TYR A 183 15.01 -16.09 -28.99
C TYR A 183 14.64 -17.41 -28.33
N THR A 184 15.51 -17.89 -27.45
CA THR A 184 15.24 -19.03 -26.56
C THR A 184 15.35 -18.63 -25.10
N PHE A 185 14.43 -19.13 -24.27
CA PHE A 185 14.36 -18.84 -22.84
C PHE A 185 14.24 -20.12 -22.01
N GLU A 186 15.02 -20.20 -20.94
CA GLU A 186 14.85 -21.19 -19.87
C GLU A 186 15.05 -20.50 -18.51
N THR A 187 14.22 -20.81 -17.53
CA THR A 187 14.41 -20.40 -16.13
C THR A 187 13.71 -21.39 -15.20
N LYS A 188 14.19 -21.52 -13.97
CA LYS A 188 13.51 -22.18 -12.84
C LYS A 188 13.57 -21.28 -11.61
N TRP A 189 13.61 -19.97 -11.86
CA TRP A 189 13.89 -18.98 -10.84
C TRP A 189 12.96 -19.15 -9.65
N LYS A 190 13.55 -19.15 -8.46
CA LYS A 190 12.82 -19.24 -7.19
C LYS A 190 13.49 -18.33 -6.18
N GLY A 191 12.69 -17.51 -5.52
CA GLY A 191 13.17 -16.64 -4.47
C GLY A 191 12.12 -15.68 -3.97
N LYS A 192 12.53 -14.82 -3.04
CA LYS A 192 11.69 -13.78 -2.49
C LYS A 192 11.76 -12.53 -3.35
N ALA A 193 10.70 -12.24 -4.10
CA ALA A 193 10.55 -11.01 -4.86
C ALA A 193 10.18 -9.85 -3.93
N GLU A 194 10.59 -8.64 -4.32
CA GLU A 194 10.02 -7.41 -3.76
C GLU A 194 8.56 -7.31 -4.24
N VAL A 195 7.64 -6.94 -3.35
CA VAL A 195 6.23 -6.77 -3.72
C VAL A 195 5.89 -5.29 -3.78
N ASP A 196 5.33 -4.85 -4.90
CA ASP A 196 4.86 -3.49 -5.14
C ASP A 196 3.35 -3.50 -5.45
N HIS A 197 2.54 -3.18 -4.44
CA HIS A 197 1.10 -3.06 -4.62
C HIS A 197 0.73 -1.66 -5.10
N TYR A 198 0.10 -1.56 -6.27
CA TYR A 198 -0.38 -0.28 -6.78
C TYR A 198 -1.67 0.12 -6.08
N SER A 199 -1.66 1.23 -5.33
CA SER A 199 -2.84 1.74 -4.59
C SER A 199 -3.43 0.71 -3.63
N ALA A 200 -2.68 0.39 -2.57
CA ALA A 200 -3.09 -0.61 -1.61
C ALA A 200 -2.81 -0.22 -0.17
N VAL A 201 -3.54 -0.87 0.73
CA VAL A 201 -3.29 -0.88 2.16
C VAL A 201 -2.92 -2.30 2.58
N VAL A 202 -1.89 -2.41 3.41
CA VAL A 202 -1.51 -3.68 4.05
C VAL A 202 -1.90 -3.60 5.52
N ILE A 203 -2.69 -4.57 5.98
CA ILE A 203 -3.14 -4.65 7.37
C ILE A 203 -2.68 -5.95 8.00
N ASN A 204 -2.39 -5.91 9.30
CA ASN A 204 -2.29 -7.10 10.12
C ASN A 204 -3.39 -7.11 11.17
N THR A 205 -4.04 -8.25 11.37
CA THR A 205 -5.12 -8.43 12.35
C THR A 205 -4.78 -9.48 13.40
N ASN A 206 -5.29 -9.31 14.62
CA ASN A 206 -5.25 -10.32 15.68
C ASN A 206 -6.48 -11.25 15.68
N LYS A 207 -7.45 -11.04 14.78
CA LYS A 207 -8.52 -12.01 14.54
C LYS A 207 -7.92 -13.34 14.07
N SER A 208 -8.56 -14.44 14.41
CA SER A 208 -8.09 -15.78 14.04
C SER A 208 -8.37 -16.08 12.57
N ILE A 209 -7.50 -16.85 11.93
CA ILE A 209 -7.76 -17.47 10.62
C ILE A 209 -9.11 -18.21 10.68
N GLY A 210 -9.93 -18.05 9.64
CA GLY A 210 -11.29 -18.56 9.56
C GLY A 210 -12.38 -17.63 10.13
N GLN A 211 -12.01 -16.57 10.86
CA GLN A 211 -12.96 -15.51 11.23
C GLN A 211 -13.19 -14.54 10.08
N THR A 212 -14.26 -13.74 10.21
CA THR A 212 -14.59 -12.70 9.24
C THR A 212 -13.92 -11.37 9.60
N ILE A 213 -13.34 -10.74 8.59
CA ILE A 213 -12.96 -9.33 8.57
C ILE A 213 -13.94 -8.55 7.69
N SER A 214 -14.32 -7.36 8.12
CA SER A 214 -15.26 -6.49 7.44
C SER A 214 -14.66 -5.10 7.24
N PHE A 215 -14.90 -4.51 6.08
CA PHE A 215 -14.49 -3.13 5.81
C PHE A 215 -15.44 -2.46 4.82
N GLY A 216 -15.41 -1.14 4.76
CA GLY A 216 -16.17 -0.30 3.86
C GLY A 216 -15.26 0.54 2.97
N THR A 217 -15.66 0.80 1.72
CA THR A 217 -14.97 1.70 0.80
C THR A 217 -15.93 2.52 -0.05
N ASP A 218 -15.42 3.56 -0.71
CA ASP A 218 -16.16 4.35 -1.72
C ASP A 218 -16.26 3.67 -3.10
N VAL A 219 -15.58 2.53 -3.30
CA VAL A 219 -15.49 1.81 -4.57
C VAL A 219 -15.80 0.33 -4.42
N GLU A 220 -16.59 -0.23 -5.33
CA GLU A 220 -16.91 -1.67 -5.34
C GLU A 220 -15.72 -2.53 -5.78
N ASP A 221 -14.94 -2.02 -6.74
CA ASP A 221 -13.84 -2.72 -7.39
C ASP A 221 -12.59 -2.70 -6.51
N VAL A 222 -12.52 -3.67 -5.59
CA VAL A 222 -11.35 -3.92 -4.75
C VAL A 222 -10.85 -5.34 -4.93
N TYR A 223 -9.54 -5.51 -4.76
CA TYR A 223 -8.89 -6.81 -4.74
C TYR A 223 -8.28 -7.08 -3.37
N VAL A 224 -8.52 -8.29 -2.83
CA VAL A 224 -8.12 -8.64 -1.47
C VAL A 224 -7.26 -9.90 -1.47
N LEU A 225 -6.03 -9.78 -0.97
CA LEU A 225 -5.13 -10.90 -0.69
C LEU A 225 -5.19 -11.27 0.79
N GLY A 226 -4.95 -12.55 1.10
CA GLY A 226 -4.88 -13.04 2.48
C GLY A 226 -6.24 -13.32 3.10
N ALA A 227 -7.32 -13.16 2.34
CA ALA A 227 -8.67 -13.47 2.75
C ALA A 227 -9.54 -13.89 1.55
N THR A 228 -10.60 -14.67 1.78
CA THR A 228 -11.54 -15.10 0.74
C THR A 228 -12.90 -14.45 0.91
N LYS A 229 -13.47 -13.93 -0.17
CA LYS A 229 -14.78 -13.28 -0.15
C LYS A 229 -15.86 -14.22 0.40
N VAL A 230 -16.57 -13.79 1.45
CA VAL A 230 -17.69 -14.55 2.04
C VAL A 230 -18.95 -14.38 1.23
N LYS A 231 -19.21 -13.14 0.78
CA LYS A 231 -20.36 -12.76 -0.03
C LYS A 231 -20.04 -11.56 -0.90
N ASP A 232 -20.87 -11.31 -1.90
CA ASP A 232 -20.73 -10.13 -2.75
C ASP A 232 -20.90 -8.83 -1.93
N PRO A 233 -20.16 -7.77 -2.30
CA PRO A 233 -20.25 -6.50 -1.60
C PRO A 233 -21.65 -5.91 -1.69
N TYR A 234 -22.03 -5.10 -0.71
CA TYR A 234 -23.32 -4.44 -0.68
C TYR A 234 -23.20 -2.96 -0.29
N TYR A 235 -23.98 -2.12 -0.94
CA TYR A 235 -23.97 -0.68 -0.69
C TYR A 235 -24.90 -0.33 0.48
N LYS A 236 -24.37 0.31 1.52
CA LYS A 236 -25.12 0.78 2.69
C LYS A 236 -24.31 1.86 3.43
N TYR A 237 -25.00 2.88 3.96
CA TYR A 237 -24.37 4.01 4.67
C TYR A 237 -23.36 4.76 3.79
N ASP A 238 -23.72 4.97 2.52
CA ASP A 238 -22.90 5.66 1.53
C ASP A 238 -21.52 5.04 1.25
N GLN A 239 -21.42 3.73 1.46
CA GLN A 239 -20.23 2.94 1.17
C GLN A 239 -20.56 1.54 0.66
N TYR A 240 -19.62 0.93 -0.06
CA TYR A 240 -19.60 -0.51 -0.34
C TYR A 240 -19.02 -1.25 0.84
N ASN A 241 -19.72 -2.27 1.33
CA ASN A 241 -19.32 -3.05 2.50
C ASN A 241 -18.90 -4.44 2.07
N PHE A 242 -17.80 -4.92 2.64
CA PHE A 242 -17.12 -6.15 2.29
C PHE A 242 -17.03 -7.08 3.49
N GLU A 243 -17.13 -8.39 3.25
CA GLU A 243 -16.96 -9.43 4.24
C GLU A 243 -16.07 -10.53 3.69
N TYR A 244 -14.94 -10.77 4.35
CA TYR A 244 -13.92 -11.72 3.93
C TYR A 244 -13.56 -12.67 5.07
N GLU A 245 -13.38 -13.94 4.77
CA GLU A 245 -12.86 -14.93 5.70
C GLU A 245 -11.33 -14.89 5.67
N ILE A 246 -10.72 -14.69 6.84
CA ILE A 246 -9.28 -14.52 7.02
C ILE A 246 -8.56 -15.84 6.68
N LYS A 247 -7.57 -15.77 5.78
CA LYS A 247 -6.68 -16.89 5.42
C LYS A 247 -5.22 -16.65 5.83
N SER A 248 -4.88 -15.41 6.12
CA SER A 248 -3.57 -14.93 6.56
C SER A 248 -3.75 -13.80 7.56
N GLN A 249 -2.86 -13.69 8.55
CA GLN A 249 -2.89 -12.54 9.47
C GLN A 249 -2.53 -11.23 8.79
N THR A 250 -1.86 -11.29 7.63
CA THR A 250 -1.61 -10.15 6.75
C THR A 250 -2.60 -10.17 5.60
N ILE A 251 -3.32 -9.07 5.43
CA ILE A 251 -4.32 -8.86 4.38
C ILE A 251 -3.91 -7.63 3.58
N VAL A 252 -4.03 -7.72 2.26
CA VAL A 252 -3.77 -6.59 1.36
C VAL A 252 -5.08 -6.23 0.69
N ILE A 253 -5.49 -4.96 0.77
CA ILE A 253 -6.68 -4.44 0.08
C ILE A 253 -6.18 -3.44 -0.96
N SER A 254 -6.41 -3.74 -2.23
CA SER A 254 -5.97 -2.94 -3.37
C SER A 254 -7.16 -2.34 -4.11
N GLY A 255 -7.03 -1.10 -4.56
CA GLY A 255 -8.05 -0.39 -5.33
C GLY A 255 -7.83 1.12 -5.32
N LYS A 256 -8.55 1.86 -6.18
CA LYS A 256 -8.60 3.33 -6.16
C LYS A 256 -9.52 3.83 -5.03
N ILE A 257 -9.17 3.45 -3.81
CA ILE A 257 -9.94 3.74 -2.61
C ILE A 257 -9.62 5.16 -2.16
N SER A 258 -10.65 6.01 -2.03
CA SER A 258 -10.50 7.34 -1.43
C SER A 258 -11.14 7.43 -0.04
N MET A 259 -11.99 6.47 0.33
CA MET A 259 -12.50 6.28 1.68
C MET A 259 -12.31 4.84 2.13
N LEU A 260 -11.75 4.62 3.32
CA LEU A 260 -11.62 3.31 3.96
C LEU A 260 -12.21 3.33 5.38
N ASP A 261 -13.21 2.50 5.62
CA ASP A 261 -13.75 2.20 6.95
C ASP A 261 -13.39 0.78 7.37
N ILE A 262 -12.57 0.63 8.42
CA ILE A 262 -12.15 -0.67 8.95
C ILE A 262 -12.15 -0.66 10.48
N LYS A 263 -13.18 -0.08 11.08
CA LYS A 263 -13.32 0.01 12.55
C LYS A 263 -13.54 -1.36 13.19
N LYS A 264 -12.95 -1.57 14.38
CA LYS A 264 -13.21 -2.73 15.26
C LYS A 264 -12.88 -4.10 14.62
N GLU A 265 -11.83 -4.14 13.81
CA GLU A 265 -11.42 -5.34 13.08
C GLU A 265 -10.19 -6.05 13.69
N GLY A 266 -9.78 -5.63 14.89
CA GLY A 266 -8.62 -6.20 15.57
C GLY A 266 -7.31 -5.89 14.85
N ILE A 267 -7.24 -4.78 14.10
CA ILE A 267 -6.05 -4.40 13.34
C ILE A 267 -4.94 -3.98 14.29
N THR A 268 -3.79 -4.66 14.22
CA THR A 268 -2.61 -4.42 15.06
C THR A 268 -1.57 -3.56 14.36
N SER A 269 -1.58 -3.51 13.03
CA SER A 269 -0.78 -2.57 12.24
C SER A 269 -1.40 -2.36 10.87
N ILE A 270 -1.12 -1.18 10.30
CA ILE A 270 -1.60 -0.76 9.00
C ILE A 270 -0.49 0.01 8.28
N ASP A 271 -0.26 -0.29 7.01
CA ASP A 271 0.63 0.44 6.10
C ASP A 271 -0.21 1.09 4.99
N LEU A 272 -0.22 2.43 5.01
CA LEU A 272 -0.94 3.29 4.08
C LEU A 272 -0.01 3.96 3.04
N SER A 273 1.28 3.62 3.04
CA SER A 273 2.31 4.29 2.23
C SER A 273 2.04 4.21 0.72
N ARG A 274 1.26 3.21 0.29
CA ARG A 274 0.86 2.99 -1.09
C ARG A 274 -0.55 3.48 -1.41
N LEU A 275 -1.29 4.02 -0.44
CA LEU A 275 -2.64 4.54 -0.62
C LEU A 275 -2.67 6.07 -0.57
N SER A 276 -1.88 6.72 -1.43
CA SER A 276 -1.66 8.18 -1.39
C SER A 276 -2.90 9.02 -1.70
N GLY A 277 -3.91 8.44 -2.37
CA GLY A 277 -5.17 9.10 -2.74
C GLY A 277 -6.28 9.00 -1.70
N ILE A 278 -6.02 8.44 -0.51
CA ILE A 278 -7.02 8.36 0.56
C ILE A 278 -7.35 9.75 1.12
N LYS A 279 -8.64 10.01 1.27
CA LYS A 279 -9.22 11.26 1.79
C LYS A 279 -9.91 11.05 3.13
N GLU A 280 -10.53 9.90 3.32
CA GLU A 280 -11.26 9.56 4.54
C GLU A 280 -10.78 8.22 5.08
N LEU A 281 -10.33 8.21 6.34
CA LEU A 281 -9.87 7.00 7.02
C LEU A 281 -10.59 6.84 8.35
N TYR A 282 -11.36 5.77 8.49
CA TYR A 282 -12.02 5.37 9.74
C TYR A 282 -11.41 4.05 10.23
N ILE A 283 -10.61 4.13 11.30
CA ILE A 283 -9.88 2.98 11.85
C ILE A 283 -10.05 2.81 13.36
N SER A 284 -11.00 3.54 13.94
CA SER A 284 -11.30 3.50 15.38
C SER A 284 -11.52 2.08 15.92
N GLU A 285 -11.25 1.89 17.21
CA GLU A 285 -11.37 0.62 17.94
C GLU A 285 -10.46 -0.51 17.44
N ASN A 286 -9.27 -0.18 16.93
CA ASN A 286 -8.25 -1.15 16.53
C ASN A 286 -6.94 -0.99 17.33
N PRO A 287 -6.33 -2.06 17.86
CA PRO A 287 -5.14 -1.99 18.73
C PRO A 287 -3.83 -1.70 17.96
N LEU A 288 -3.72 -0.53 17.31
CA LEU A 288 -2.61 -0.18 16.42
C LEU A 288 -1.31 0.20 17.14
N THR A 289 -1.38 0.89 18.28
CA THR A 289 -0.24 1.54 18.99
C THR A 289 0.55 2.62 18.22
N LYS A 290 0.60 2.55 16.88
CA LYS A 290 1.22 3.51 15.97
C LYS A 290 0.38 3.65 14.70
N LEU A 291 0.34 4.86 14.16
CA LEU A 291 -0.31 5.16 12.89
C LEU A 291 0.54 6.20 12.15
N ASP A 292 0.99 5.87 10.94
CA ASP A 292 1.70 6.79 10.04
C ASP A 292 0.77 7.19 8.89
N VAL A 293 0.43 8.47 8.84
CA VAL A 293 -0.40 9.10 7.79
C VAL A 293 0.38 10.17 7.02
N SER A 294 1.70 10.23 7.18
CA SER A 294 2.54 11.31 6.64
C SER A 294 2.57 11.35 5.11
N GLY A 295 2.38 10.20 4.45
CA GLY A 295 2.28 10.07 3.00
C GLY A 295 0.88 10.35 2.43
N ASN A 296 -0.15 10.48 3.27
CA ASN A 296 -1.55 10.60 2.86
C ASN A 296 -1.99 12.08 2.88
N THR A 297 -1.33 12.90 2.07
CA THR A 297 -1.50 14.36 2.06
C THR A 297 -2.88 14.84 1.59
N GLU A 298 -3.67 13.94 0.98
CA GLU A 298 -5.05 14.22 0.57
C GLU A 298 -6.10 13.98 1.68
N LEU A 299 -5.69 13.50 2.87
CA LEU A 299 -6.61 13.26 3.98
C LEU A 299 -7.36 14.53 4.39
N THR A 300 -8.69 14.44 4.35
CA THR A 300 -9.65 15.43 4.83
C THR A 300 -10.34 14.99 6.12
N LEU A 301 -10.41 13.67 6.37
CA LEU A 301 -10.98 13.09 7.57
C LEU A 301 -10.11 11.95 8.09
N LEU A 302 -9.80 11.98 9.39
CA LEU A 302 -9.15 10.88 10.10
C LEU A 302 -9.90 10.58 11.40
N ALA A 303 -10.43 9.36 11.53
CA ALA A 303 -11.01 8.83 12.75
C ALA A 303 -10.23 7.61 13.24
N CYS A 304 -9.53 7.79 14.35
CA CYS A 304 -8.63 6.81 14.98
C CYS A 304 -8.85 6.74 16.50
N ASN A 305 -10.11 6.86 16.93
CA ASN A 305 -10.49 6.79 18.34
C ASN A 305 -10.16 5.41 18.90
N LYS A 306 -9.70 5.33 20.15
CA LYS A 306 -9.51 4.07 20.87
C LYS A 306 -8.58 3.10 20.14
N CYS A 307 -7.43 3.61 19.68
CA CYS A 307 -6.41 2.82 18.98
C CYS A 307 -5.17 2.50 19.85
N GLY A 308 -5.10 3.06 21.06
CA GLY A 308 -3.94 2.95 21.95
C GLY A 308 -2.71 3.72 21.43
N LEU A 309 -2.93 4.80 20.67
CA LEU A 309 -1.85 5.61 20.11
C LEU A 309 -1.17 6.43 21.21
N ASN A 310 0.16 6.40 21.29
CA ASN A 310 0.94 7.25 22.19
C ASN A 310 1.43 8.55 21.53
N ALA A 311 1.46 8.59 20.21
CA ALA A 311 1.81 9.73 19.40
C ALA A 311 0.99 9.69 18.09
N LEU A 312 0.68 10.88 17.57
CA LEU A 312 0.00 11.07 16.30
C LEU A 312 0.56 12.32 15.63
N ASP A 313 1.20 12.15 14.47
CA ASP A 313 1.69 13.25 13.64
C ASP A 313 0.74 13.45 12.45
N VAL A 314 0.03 14.58 12.46
CA VAL A 314 -0.88 15.00 11.37
C VAL A 314 -0.35 16.21 10.62
N THR A 315 0.91 16.62 10.85
CA THR A 315 1.45 17.89 10.34
C THR A 315 1.61 17.93 8.82
N LYS A 316 1.57 16.77 8.16
CA LYS A 316 1.58 16.63 6.69
C LYS A 316 0.18 16.63 6.06
N ASN A 317 -0.86 16.42 6.85
CA ASN A 317 -2.25 16.32 6.38
C ASN A 317 -2.91 17.71 6.39
N THR A 318 -2.38 18.64 5.60
CA THR A 318 -2.78 20.07 5.63
C THR A 318 -4.22 20.30 5.16
N LEU A 319 -4.85 19.31 4.50
CA LEU A 319 -6.24 19.34 4.07
C LEU A 319 -7.22 18.80 5.12
N LEU A 320 -6.72 18.31 6.26
CA LEU A 320 -7.55 17.71 7.31
C LEU A 320 -8.56 18.73 7.85
N GLY A 321 -9.84 18.38 7.78
CA GLY A 321 -10.97 19.16 8.27
C GLY A 321 -11.60 18.56 9.53
N LEU A 322 -11.58 17.23 9.64
CA LEU A 322 -12.09 16.49 10.80
C LEU A 322 -11.00 15.54 11.32
N LEU A 323 -10.67 15.68 12.60
CA LEU A 323 -9.78 14.78 13.32
C LEU A 323 -10.48 14.22 14.55
N GLU A 324 -10.61 12.90 14.60
CA GLU A 324 -11.10 12.14 15.74
C GLU A 324 -9.97 11.21 16.23
N CYS A 325 -9.46 11.49 17.43
CA CYS A 325 -8.35 10.76 18.06
C CYS A 325 -8.59 10.55 19.57
N ALA A 326 -9.85 10.51 20.00
CA ALA A 326 -10.26 10.32 21.38
C ALA A 326 -9.86 8.93 21.94
N GLU A 327 -9.82 8.81 23.26
CA GLU A 327 -9.57 7.54 23.97
C GLU A 327 -8.23 6.88 23.55
N ASN A 328 -7.20 7.70 23.35
CA ASN A 328 -5.83 7.26 23.09
C ASN A 328 -4.92 7.61 24.28
N GLU A 329 -3.61 7.45 24.11
CA GLU A 329 -2.60 7.74 25.13
C GLU A 329 -1.73 8.95 24.75
N LEU A 330 -2.28 9.89 23.96
CA LEU A 330 -1.53 11.04 23.45
C LEU A 330 -1.16 11.99 24.57
N THR A 331 0.13 12.36 24.66
CA THR A 331 0.64 13.37 25.61
C THR A 331 0.80 14.75 24.99
N THR A 332 0.91 14.79 23.66
CA THR A 332 0.99 16.01 22.83
C THR A 332 0.24 15.78 21.53
N LEU A 333 -0.33 16.85 20.97
CA LEU A 333 -0.95 16.84 19.65
C LEU A 333 -0.62 18.15 18.93
N ASP A 334 0.18 18.08 17.87
CA ASP A 334 0.52 19.24 17.04
C ASP A 334 -0.44 19.33 15.83
N ILE A 335 -1.34 20.29 15.89
CA ILE A 335 -2.29 20.65 14.82
C ILE A 335 -1.95 21.99 14.16
N SER A 336 -0.72 22.48 14.32
CA SER A 336 -0.30 23.80 13.85
C SER A 336 -0.33 23.94 12.32
N LYS A 337 -0.29 22.83 11.58
CA LYS A 337 -0.33 22.79 10.11
C LYS A 337 -1.71 22.51 9.54
N ASN A 338 -2.67 22.11 10.36
CA ASN A 338 -4.00 21.68 9.93
C ASN A 338 -4.98 22.87 9.97
N THR A 339 -4.67 23.91 9.19
CA THR A 339 -5.41 25.19 9.22
C THR A 339 -6.87 25.09 8.73
N ASN A 340 -7.23 23.96 8.12
CA ASN A 340 -8.57 23.67 7.62
C ASN A 340 -9.45 22.92 8.64
N LEU A 341 -8.91 22.53 9.80
CA LEU A 341 -9.69 21.84 10.82
C LEU A 341 -10.89 22.68 11.26
N TYR A 342 -12.06 22.05 11.24
CA TYR A 342 -13.28 22.61 11.81
C TYR A 342 -13.83 21.72 12.93
N ASN A 343 -13.47 20.44 12.97
CA ASN A 343 -13.83 19.50 14.03
C ASN A 343 -12.60 18.81 14.60
N LEU A 344 -12.49 18.81 15.93
CA LEU A 344 -11.47 18.06 16.67
C LEU A 344 -12.12 17.31 17.84
N ASP A 345 -11.95 16.00 17.86
CA ASP A 345 -12.10 15.19 19.05
C ASP A 345 -10.73 14.65 19.47
N CYS A 346 -10.25 15.12 20.61
CA CYS A 346 -9.06 14.60 21.27
C CYS A 346 -9.34 14.25 22.73
N ALA A 347 -10.60 13.97 23.06
CA ALA A 347 -11.01 13.67 24.43
C ALA A 347 -10.33 12.41 24.99
N ASP A 348 -10.34 12.27 26.31
CA ASP A 348 -9.88 11.07 27.01
C ASP A 348 -8.45 10.63 26.58
N ASN A 349 -7.52 11.59 26.65
CA ASN A 349 -6.09 11.42 26.34
C ASN A 349 -5.25 11.98 27.52
N TYR A 350 -3.94 12.20 27.36
CA TYR A 350 -3.07 12.75 28.40
C TYR A 350 -2.46 14.12 28.02
N LEU A 351 -3.12 14.90 27.15
CA LEU A 351 -2.63 16.19 26.68
C LEU A 351 -2.49 17.19 27.83
N THR A 352 -1.36 17.89 27.88
CA THR A 352 -1.08 18.94 28.89
C THR A 352 -1.20 20.37 28.34
N SER A 353 -1.23 20.50 27.01
CA SER A 353 -1.48 21.73 26.28
C SER A 353 -2.19 21.44 24.97
N LEU A 354 -2.90 22.42 24.44
CA LEU A 354 -3.58 22.34 23.15
C LEU A 354 -3.58 23.71 22.47
N ASP A 355 -2.93 23.82 21.32
CA ASP A 355 -2.88 25.06 20.54
C ASP A 355 -3.79 24.95 19.31
N MET A 356 -4.95 25.61 19.37
CA MET A 356 -5.96 25.61 18.32
C MET A 356 -5.96 26.90 17.51
N SER A 357 -4.94 27.75 17.71
CA SER A 357 -4.83 29.04 17.03
C SER A 357 -4.57 28.92 15.52
N SER A 358 -4.26 27.71 15.04
CA SER A 358 -4.02 27.40 13.63
C SER A 358 -5.28 27.46 12.76
N SER A 359 -6.48 27.28 13.34
CA SER A 359 -7.75 27.35 12.61
C SER A 359 -8.64 28.49 13.12
N ASN A 360 -9.39 29.07 12.18
CA ASN A 360 -10.40 30.10 12.44
C ASN A 360 -11.83 29.64 12.12
N ASN A 361 -12.01 28.34 11.86
CA ASN A 361 -13.29 27.76 11.41
C ASN A 361 -13.79 26.65 12.35
N TRP A 362 -13.44 26.69 13.64
CA TRP A 362 -13.90 25.68 14.58
C TRP A 362 -15.43 25.65 14.71
N THR A 363 -15.97 24.43 14.66
CA THR A 363 -17.39 24.08 14.84
C THR A 363 -17.57 23.23 16.09
N TYR A 364 -16.73 22.20 16.27
CA TYR A 364 -16.74 21.35 17.47
C TYR A 364 -15.32 21.06 17.98
N VAL A 365 -15.12 21.20 19.29
CA VAL A 365 -13.89 20.74 19.96
C VAL A 365 -14.24 19.97 21.24
N TRP A 366 -13.84 18.71 21.28
CA TRP A 366 -13.96 17.84 22.45
C TRP A 366 -12.56 17.51 22.98
N CYS A 367 -12.23 18.01 24.18
CA CYS A 367 -10.89 17.84 24.77
C CYS A 367 -10.92 17.50 26.27
N TYR A 368 -12.10 17.20 26.82
CA TYR A 368 -12.27 16.73 28.19
C TYR A 368 -11.49 15.42 28.42
N GLY A 369 -11.29 15.03 29.68
CA GLY A 369 -10.55 13.80 30.00
C GLY A 369 -9.05 13.85 29.69
N ASN A 370 -8.51 15.03 29.34
CA ASN A 370 -7.07 15.30 29.25
C ASN A 370 -6.53 15.96 30.54
N LYS A 371 -5.25 16.36 30.54
CA LYS A 371 -4.59 17.11 31.63
C LYS A 371 -4.41 18.60 31.30
N LEU A 372 -5.35 19.19 30.54
CA LEU A 372 -5.28 20.59 30.13
C LEU A 372 -5.60 21.55 31.29
N THR A 373 -4.98 22.72 31.27
CA THR A 373 -5.36 23.88 32.09
C THR A 373 -5.78 25.02 31.17
N TYR A 374 -6.56 25.98 31.69
CA TYR A 374 -6.95 27.16 30.92
C TYR A 374 -5.76 27.88 30.28
N GLU A 375 -4.66 28.01 31.02
CA GLU A 375 -3.44 28.71 30.59
C GLU A 375 -2.69 28.00 29.44
N ASN A 376 -2.85 26.68 29.34
CA ASN A 376 -2.17 25.85 28.35
C ASN A 376 -3.03 25.58 27.11
N VAL A 377 -4.22 26.18 27.03
CA VAL A 377 -5.07 26.12 25.84
C VAL A 377 -5.04 27.46 25.12
N LYS A 378 -4.62 27.44 23.86
CA LYS A 378 -4.72 28.61 22.98
C LYS A 378 -5.88 28.41 22.02
N LEU A 379 -6.83 29.33 22.06
CA LEU A 379 -8.05 29.27 21.27
C LEU A 379 -7.82 29.80 19.85
N GLY A 380 -8.46 29.15 18.88
CA GLY A 380 -8.61 29.67 17.53
C GLY A 380 -9.86 30.51 17.34
N GLY A 381 -10.17 30.82 16.08
CA GLY A 381 -11.42 31.45 15.67
C GLY A 381 -12.53 30.43 15.41
N LYS A 382 -13.79 30.87 15.51
CA LYS A 382 -14.97 30.04 15.22
C LYS A 382 -15.49 30.22 13.80
N ALA A 383 -16.11 29.17 13.26
CA ALA A 383 -16.84 29.26 12.00
C ALA A 383 -17.96 30.31 12.08
N LYS A 384 -18.10 31.11 11.01
CA LYS A 384 -19.12 32.16 10.90
C LYS A 384 -20.46 31.56 10.48
N GLY A 385 -21.56 32.10 11.01
CA GLY A 385 -22.91 31.80 10.52
C GLY A 385 -23.51 30.48 11.01
N LEU A 386 -22.92 29.83 12.02
CA LEU A 386 -23.55 28.69 12.68
C LEU A 386 -24.79 29.16 13.45
N THR A 387 -25.93 28.49 13.23
CA THR A 387 -27.19 28.69 13.96
C THR A 387 -27.20 28.02 15.33
N TYR A 388 -26.18 27.20 15.60
CA TYR A 388 -25.93 26.52 16.86
C TYR A 388 -24.53 26.89 17.35
N ASP A 389 -24.38 26.94 18.66
CA ASP A 389 -23.15 27.40 19.27
C ASP A 389 -21.99 26.42 19.08
N VAL A 390 -20.77 26.97 18.95
CA VAL A 390 -19.53 26.19 18.91
C VAL A 390 -19.32 25.56 20.27
N ASN A 391 -19.46 24.24 20.35
CA ASN A 391 -19.29 23.51 21.59
C ASN A 391 -17.81 23.26 21.85
N PHE A 392 -17.32 23.83 22.95
CA PHE A 392 -16.04 23.53 23.54
C PHE A 392 -16.25 22.73 24.83
N ALA A 393 -15.99 21.43 24.82
CA ALA A 393 -16.21 20.60 26.00
C ALA A 393 -14.92 20.42 26.81
N PHE A 394 -14.84 21.07 27.98
CA PHE A 394 -13.72 20.99 28.94
C PHE A 394 -13.96 20.00 30.08
N HIS A 395 -15.21 19.83 30.54
CA HIS A 395 -15.46 19.22 31.85
C HIS A 395 -15.97 17.78 31.75
N PHE A 396 -15.33 16.89 32.52
CA PHE A 396 -15.85 15.58 32.93
C PHE A 396 -15.90 15.57 34.46
N LYS A 397 -17.02 15.17 35.05
CA LYS A 397 -17.20 15.11 36.50
C LYS A 397 -16.57 13.81 37.04
N GLY A 398 -15.34 13.87 37.57
CA GLY A 398 -14.60 12.73 38.11
C GLY A 398 -13.08 12.96 38.13
N GLU A 399 -12.34 12.22 38.98
CA GLU A 399 -10.91 12.43 39.30
C GLU A 399 -10.03 12.74 38.07
N ASN A 400 -9.22 13.82 38.17
CA ASN A 400 -8.44 14.49 37.11
C ASN A 400 -9.18 15.52 36.22
N SER A 401 -10.26 16.11 36.71
CA SER A 401 -11.05 17.09 35.96
C SER A 401 -10.27 18.37 35.60
N GLN A 402 -10.31 18.73 34.32
CA GLN A 402 -10.01 20.10 33.87
C GLN A 402 -11.15 20.98 34.37
N THR A 403 -10.98 21.64 35.51
CA THR A 403 -11.98 22.56 36.04
C THR A 403 -11.66 23.96 35.57
N LEU A 404 -12.68 24.67 35.09
CA LEU A 404 -12.57 26.10 34.80
C LEU A 404 -13.27 26.86 35.92
N THR A 405 -12.66 27.97 36.32
CA THR A 405 -13.35 28.94 37.18
C THR A 405 -14.44 29.64 36.39
N ARG A 406 -15.45 30.18 37.09
CA ARG A 406 -16.50 31.01 36.45
C ARG A 406 -15.92 32.15 35.62
N ALA A 407 -14.85 32.80 36.09
CA ALA A 407 -14.19 33.88 35.37
C ALA A 407 -13.61 33.40 34.02
N GLN A 408 -12.95 32.24 34.01
CA GLN A 408 -12.40 31.64 32.78
C GLN A 408 -13.51 31.24 31.80
N VAL A 409 -14.63 30.70 32.29
CA VAL A 409 -15.81 30.41 31.46
C VAL A 409 -16.36 31.70 30.83
N GLN A 410 -16.48 32.78 31.60
CA GLN A 410 -16.92 34.07 31.06
C GLN A 410 -15.94 34.64 30.02
N GLU A 411 -14.63 34.45 30.20
CA GLU A 411 -13.63 34.84 29.21
C GLU A 411 -13.78 34.04 27.91
N LEU A 412 -14.00 32.72 27.98
CA LEU A 412 -14.31 31.89 26.80
C LEU A 412 -15.56 32.40 26.08
N LYS A 413 -16.63 32.65 26.82
CA LYS A 413 -17.89 33.21 26.32
C LYS A 413 -17.68 34.56 25.62
N SER A 414 -16.85 35.43 26.18
CA SER A 414 -16.51 36.74 25.58
C SER A 414 -15.78 36.60 24.23
N LYS A 415 -15.02 35.52 24.05
CA LYS A 415 -14.35 35.14 22.79
C LYS A 415 -15.27 34.36 21.85
N GLY A 416 -16.53 34.18 22.22
CA GLY A 416 -17.58 33.54 21.42
C GLY A 416 -17.62 32.01 21.50
N TRP A 417 -16.93 31.42 22.48
CA TRP A 417 -16.89 29.98 22.76
C TRP A 417 -17.88 29.61 23.87
N GLN A 418 -18.43 28.40 23.84
CA GLN A 418 -19.21 27.86 24.95
C GLN A 418 -18.47 26.76 25.67
N ALA A 419 -18.37 26.87 26.99
CA ALA A 419 -17.89 25.79 27.83
C ALA A 419 -19.05 24.81 28.11
N ARG A 420 -18.87 23.56 27.70
CA ARG A 420 -19.81 22.47 27.97
C ARG A 420 -19.19 21.45 28.93
N THR A 421 -20.02 20.85 29.76
CA THR A 421 -19.69 19.64 30.51
C THR A 421 -20.29 18.43 29.82
N ALA A 422 -19.53 17.34 29.75
CA ALA A 422 -20.02 16.05 29.30
C ALA A 422 -20.31 15.15 30.51
N TYR A 423 -21.42 14.41 30.46
CA TYR A 423 -21.70 13.32 31.40
C TYR A 423 -22.24 12.11 30.65
N ILE A 424 -21.96 10.92 31.17
CA ILE A 424 -22.51 9.68 30.62
C ILE A 424 -23.84 9.41 31.31
N GLY A 425 -24.93 9.45 30.54
CA GLY A 425 -26.26 9.09 30.99
C GLY A 425 -26.35 7.63 31.41
N SER A 426 -27.41 7.27 32.14
CA SER A 426 -27.67 5.88 32.54
C SER A 426 -27.87 4.92 31.36
N ASP A 427 -28.13 5.46 30.18
CA ASP A 427 -28.27 4.77 28.90
C ASP A 427 -26.92 4.57 28.16
N GLY A 428 -25.82 5.09 28.72
CA GLY A 428 -24.48 5.02 28.13
C GLY A 428 -24.20 6.11 27.11
N TYR A 429 -25.14 7.01 26.81
CA TYR A 429 -24.93 8.12 25.87
C TYR A 429 -24.28 9.31 26.56
N ARG A 430 -23.38 10.01 25.85
CA ARG A 430 -22.79 11.27 26.32
C ARG A 430 -23.78 12.41 26.08
N THR A 431 -24.14 13.10 27.15
CA THR A 431 -24.99 14.30 27.14
C THR A 431 -24.15 15.51 27.54
N PHE A 432 -24.47 16.66 26.93
CA PHE A 432 -23.71 17.89 27.11
C PHE A 432 -24.61 18.99 27.70
N GLU A 433 -24.13 19.65 28.74
CA GLU A 433 -24.80 20.78 29.38
C GLU A 433 -23.89 22.00 29.41
N ASP A 434 -24.48 23.19 29.52
CA ASP A 434 -23.71 24.41 29.77
C ASP A 434 -22.95 24.30 31.09
N TYR A 435 -21.65 24.59 31.05
CA TYR A 435 -20.79 24.60 32.22
C TYR A 435 -20.48 26.04 32.61
N GLU A 436 -20.93 26.45 33.80
CA GLU A 436 -20.74 27.81 34.31
C GLU A 436 -19.44 28.02 35.09
N GLY A 437 -18.65 26.96 35.27
CA GLY A 437 -17.45 26.94 36.10
C GLY A 437 -17.75 26.64 37.57
N GLU A 438 -16.75 26.14 38.28
CA GLU A 438 -16.85 25.87 39.72
C GLU A 438 -16.84 27.16 40.56
#